data_AF-A0A0R3TX96-F1
#
_entry.id   AF-A0A0R3TX96-F1
#
_cell.length_a   1.000
_cell.length_b   1.000
_cell.length_c   1.000
_cell.angle_alpha   90.00
_cell.angle_beta   90.00
_cell.angle_gamma   90.00
#
_symmetry.space_group_name_H-M   'P 1'
#
loop_
_entity.id
_entity.type
_entity.pdbx_description
1 polymer ?
#
loop_
_entity_poly.entity_id
_entity_poly.type
_entity_poly.pdbx_seq_one_letter_code
_entity_poly.pdbx_strand_id
1 'polypeptide(L)'
;MHTYTKPNLSNVLVLQETTQRKLINVNLASQAPLTERTADFILRADQNLDKILPREAFRYYTTALTWMRIIETKRNSYQFLTEEEHQFRRVYTQRKYQVPQPILLFLCSFGTVIALNGEKYDPYFPSLPHSQVGNFGGYYDHNVYDVDNHNLYEEVPALGVVAEACRQSASNAPAGDYQPAISPDSSLRANLNLLGYAPLVYRRQEAKNIFLANGIGGDVFPEDIPNTAINFALIDSVSNVLSMSSAFRMTEVDFPSMPPEGNRCMLLPSTPSDLWNPVGVAYTNANFITYSLFRDTPTTFGVASVMLLQLFKEPRPQGNNPNNAWLGFDYTDDKPAPQAMIDNRNHRRRQQNDPHGLPQRFNERVFSCNSVNARSQRTLFLESLELRQQSQRCRAPFYNKPR
;
A
#
# COMPACT_ATOMS: atom_id res chain seq x y z
N MET A 1 -65.81 9.10 6.75
CA MET A 1 -64.56 8.34 6.98
C MET A 1 -63.67 8.54 5.78
N HIS A 2 -62.62 9.33 5.91
CA HIS A 2 -61.64 9.55 4.84
C HIS A 2 -60.76 8.32 4.68
N THR A 3 -60.95 7.58 3.60
CA THR A 3 -59.98 6.60 3.11
C THR A 3 -58.78 7.33 2.52
N TYR A 4 -57.69 7.38 3.27
CA TYR A 4 -56.37 7.73 2.75
C TYR A 4 -55.89 6.60 1.82
N THR A 5 -55.96 6.82 0.52
CA THR A 5 -55.18 6.06 -0.46
C THR A 5 -53.70 6.37 -0.26
N LYS A 6 -52.91 5.35 0.11
CA LYS A 6 -51.44 5.44 0.11
C LYS A 6 -50.95 5.82 -1.29
N PRO A 7 -50.02 6.78 -1.44
CA PRO A 7 -49.35 6.99 -2.71
C PRO A 7 -48.46 5.78 -3.03
N ASN A 8 -48.61 5.28 -4.24
CA ASN A 8 -47.89 4.15 -4.79
C ASN A 8 -46.44 4.59 -5.09
N LEU A 9 -45.53 4.39 -4.13
CA LEU A 9 -44.09 4.59 -4.32
C LEU A 9 -43.52 3.37 -5.04
N SER A 10 -43.73 3.27 -6.35
CA SER A 10 -43.10 2.23 -7.17
C SER A 10 -42.60 2.74 -8.51
N ASN A 11 -42.08 3.97 -8.53
CA ASN A 11 -41.10 4.39 -9.53
C ASN A 11 -39.72 4.34 -8.88
N VAL A 12 -39.23 3.14 -8.60
CA VAL A 12 -37.80 2.95 -8.32
C VAL A 12 -37.09 3.23 -9.65
N LEU A 13 -36.51 4.43 -9.77
CA LEU A 13 -35.64 4.75 -10.89
C LEU A 13 -34.44 3.80 -10.83
N VAL A 14 -34.45 2.77 -11.69
CA VAL A 14 -33.31 1.89 -11.88
C VAL A 14 -32.34 2.60 -12.83
N LEU A 15 -31.26 3.17 -12.26
CA LEU A 15 -30.14 3.65 -13.05
C LEU A 15 -29.40 2.44 -13.62
N GLN A 16 -29.51 2.22 -14.93
CA GLN A 16 -28.73 1.21 -15.63
C GLN A 16 -27.50 1.86 -16.26
N GLU A 17 -26.32 1.32 -15.97
CA GLU A 17 -25.08 1.76 -16.61
C GLU A 17 -25.08 1.30 -18.08
N THR A 18 -25.06 2.26 -19.00
CA THR A 18 -25.12 2.00 -20.46
C THR A 18 -23.77 1.60 -21.05
N THR A 19 -22.66 1.95 -20.40
CA THR A 19 -21.31 1.54 -20.78
C THR A 19 -20.62 0.94 -19.57
N GLN A 20 -20.34 -0.36 -19.61
CA GLN A 20 -19.68 -1.06 -18.53
C GLN A 20 -18.33 -0.40 -18.21
N ARG A 21 -18.12 -0.02 -16.94
CA ARG A 21 -16.85 0.52 -16.49
C ARG A 21 -15.74 -0.49 -16.68
N LYS A 22 -14.58 0.00 -17.11
CA LYS A 22 -13.37 -0.80 -17.23
C LYS A 22 -12.59 -0.70 -15.94
N LEU A 23 -12.73 -1.74 -15.12
CA LEU A 23 -12.08 -1.86 -13.84
C LEU A 23 -10.76 -2.62 -13.97
N ILE A 24 -9.71 -2.16 -13.30
CA ILE A 24 -8.40 -2.84 -13.29
C ILE A 24 -7.84 -3.01 -11.88
N ASN A 25 -7.46 -4.23 -11.52
CA ASN A 25 -6.73 -4.53 -10.31
C ASN A 25 -5.41 -3.74 -10.27
N VAL A 26 -4.98 -3.30 -9.10
CA VAL A 26 -3.72 -2.56 -8.89
C VAL A 26 -2.83 -3.31 -7.89
N ASN A 27 -1.51 -3.27 -8.09
CA ASN A 27 -0.52 -3.76 -7.14
C ASN A 27 0.02 -2.57 -6.33
N LEU A 28 -0.08 -2.63 -5.02
CA LEU A 28 0.36 -1.60 -4.07
C LEU A 28 1.61 -2.03 -3.27
N ALA A 29 2.28 -3.10 -3.66
CA ALA A 29 3.43 -3.68 -2.95
C ALA A 29 4.62 -2.73 -2.82
N SER A 30 4.74 -1.73 -3.70
CA SER A 30 5.79 -0.70 -3.60
C SER A 30 5.59 0.26 -2.40
N GLN A 31 4.40 0.27 -1.79
CA GLN A 31 4.11 1.07 -0.60
C GLN A 31 5.06 0.74 0.55
N ALA A 32 5.32 -0.54 0.81
CA ALA A 32 6.18 -0.99 1.90
C ALA A 32 7.64 -0.51 1.76
N PRO A 33 8.37 -0.78 0.65
CA PRO A 33 9.75 -0.28 0.51
C PRO A 33 9.82 1.25 0.39
N LEU A 34 8.79 1.92 -0.15
CA LEU A 34 8.74 3.38 -0.16
C LEU A 34 8.57 3.94 1.26
N THR A 35 7.73 3.31 2.08
CA THR A 35 7.51 3.67 3.49
C THR A 35 8.79 3.51 4.29
N GLU A 36 9.46 2.36 4.21
CA GLU A 36 10.69 2.11 4.97
C GLU A 36 11.80 3.10 4.61
N ARG A 37 11.96 3.41 3.33
CA ARG A 37 12.93 4.41 2.90
C ARG A 37 12.52 5.83 3.30
N THR A 38 11.23 6.16 3.24
CA THR A 38 10.77 7.47 3.73
C THR A 38 11.05 7.62 5.23
N ALA A 39 10.85 6.56 6.01
CA ALA A 39 11.23 6.51 7.42
C ALA A 39 12.74 6.71 7.61
N ASP A 40 13.59 6.04 6.82
CA ASP A 40 15.05 6.24 6.88
C ASP A 40 15.43 7.72 6.75
N PHE A 41 14.88 8.43 5.77
CA PHE A 41 15.17 9.85 5.56
C PHE A 41 14.63 10.72 6.71
N ILE A 42 13.40 10.47 7.16
CA ILE A 42 12.78 11.20 8.27
C ILE A 42 13.60 11.05 9.56
N LEU A 43 13.95 9.82 9.94
CA LEU A 43 14.65 9.52 11.19
C LEU A 43 16.12 9.96 11.17
N ARG A 44 16.76 10.00 9.99
CA ARG A 44 18.12 10.56 9.84
C ARG A 44 18.13 12.07 9.94
N ALA A 45 17.10 12.74 9.43
CA ALA A 45 17.02 14.20 9.45
C ALA A 45 16.74 14.76 10.85
N ASP A 46 16.11 13.99 11.74
CA ASP A 46 15.85 14.39 13.13
C ASP A 46 15.96 13.21 14.12
N GLN A 47 17.04 13.20 14.90
CA GLN A 47 17.29 12.18 15.92
C GLN A 47 16.29 12.19 17.08
N ASN A 48 15.54 13.28 17.27
CA ASN A 48 14.47 13.29 18.28
C ASN A 48 13.26 12.49 17.81
N LEU A 49 12.99 12.47 16.50
CA LEU A 49 11.93 11.63 15.93
C LEU A 49 12.21 10.14 16.14
N ASP A 50 13.48 9.70 16.08
CA ASP A 50 13.90 8.33 16.39
C ASP A 50 13.48 7.86 17.80
N LYS A 51 13.32 8.80 18.74
CA LYS A 51 12.90 8.49 20.11
C LYS A 51 11.40 8.38 20.29
N ILE A 52 10.59 8.88 19.35
CA ILE A 52 9.13 9.01 19.51
C ILE A 52 8.32 8.37 18.38
N LEU A 53 8.93 8.09 17.23
CA LEU A 53 8.29 7.48 16.07
C LEU A 53 8.98 6.15 15.69
N PRO A 54 8.49 5.02 16.25
CA PRO A 54 8.86 3.70 15.77
C PRO A 54 8.49 3.51 14.30
N ARG A 55 9.27 2.69 13.58
CA ARG A 55 8.99 2.34 12.18
C ARG A 55 7.66 1.62 12.02
N GLU A 56 7.29 0.77 12.98
CA GLU A 56 6.02 0.05 12.95
C GLU A 56 4.82 0.99 12.98
N ALA A 57 4.90 2.08 13.78
CA ALA A 57 3.86 3.09 13.84
C ALA A 57 3.74 3.85 12.51
N PHE A 58 4.87 4.17 11.88
CA PHE A 58 4.88 4.81 10.56
C PHE A 58 4.35 3.89 9.45
N ARG A 59 4.69 2.60 9.46
CA ARG A 59 4.10 1.58 8.57
C ARG A 59 2.60 1.47 8.72
N TYR A 60 2.14 1.39 9.96
CA TYR A 60 0.71 1.36 10.26
C TYR A 60 0.00 2.61 9.72
N TYR A 61 0.57 3.79 9.97
CA TYR A 61 0.05 5.06 9.47
C TYR A 61 -0.05 5.09 7.93
N THR A 62 1.02 4.78 7.20
CA THR A 62 0.99 4.82 5.72
C THR A 62 0.05 3.76 5.12
N THR A 63 -0.13 2.61 5.77
CA THR A 63 -1.13 1.61 5.37
C THR A 63 -2.55 2.14 5.58
N ALA A 64 -2.83 2.79 6.71
CA ALA A 64 -4.13 3.41 6.96
C ALA A 64 -4.45 4.52 5.92
N LEU A 65 -3.48 5.39 5.62
CA LEU A 65 -3.62 6.40 4.56
C LEU A 65 -3.88 5.77 3.19
N THR A 66 -3.25 4.63 2.90
CA THR A 66 -3.48 3.88 1.64
C THR A 66 -4.93 3.41 1.56
N TRP A 67 -5.49 2.89 2.66
CA TRP A 67 -6.89 2.49 2.71
C TRP A 67 -7.87 3.66 2.61
N MET A 68 -7.57 4.81 3.23
CA MET A 68 -8.37 6.03 3.03
C MET A 68 -8.40 6.43 1.55
N ARG A 69 -7.26 6.36 0.85
CA ARG A 69 -7.19 6.62 -0.60
C ARG A 69 -7.96 5.59 -1.42
N ILE A 70 -7.84 4.29 -1.08
CA ILE A 70 -8.60 3.21 -1.75
C ILE A 70 -10.11 3.50 -1.67
N ILE A 71 -10.61 3.82 -0.47
CA ILE A 71 -12.05 4.06 -0.25
C ILE A 71 -12.55 5.27 -1.05
N GLU A 72 -11.82 6.40 -1.05
CA GLU A 72 -12.20 7.55 -1.88
C GLU A 72 -12.12 7.21 -3.38
N THR A 73 -11.17 6.38 -3.80
CA THR A 73 -11.07 5.94 -5.20
C THR A 73 -12.25 5.04 -5.59
N LYS A 74 -12.63 4.09 -4.74
CA LYS A 74 -13.85 3.27 -4.91
C LYS A 74 -15.08 4.16 -5.01
N ARG A 75 -15.23 5.13 -4.11
CA ARG A 75 -16.34 6.10 -4.14
C ARG A 75 -16.39 6.90 -5.44
N ASN A 76 -15.26 7.48 -5.86
CA ASN A 76 -15.19 8.33 -7.05
C ASN A 76 -15.43 7.55 -8.36
N SER A 77 -15.20 6.24 -8.34
CA SER A 77 -15.50 5.32 -9.44
C SER A 77 -16.82 4.56 -9.26
N TYR A 78 -17.67 4.99 -8.32
CA TYR A 78 -18.93 4.37 -7.88
C TYR A 78 -18.88 2.84 -7.76
N GLN A 79 -17.80 2.33 -7.17
CA GLN A 79 -17.72 0.97 -6.68
C GLN A 79 -18.47 0.86 -5.34
N PHE A 80 -18.94 -0.34 -5.03
CA PHE A 80 -19.58 -0.62 -3.75
C PHE A 80 -18.60 -0.43 -2.59
N LEU A 81 -19.06 0.26 -1.53
CA LEU A 81 -18.35 0.36 -0.26
C LEU A 81 -19.02 -0.56 0.76
N THR A 82 -18.23 -1.30 1.54
CA THR A 82 -18.77 -2.10 2.66
C THR A 82 -19.19 -1.20 3.82
N GLU A 83 -19.88 -1.77 4.80
CA GLU A 83 -20.28 -1.05 6.01
C GLU A 83 -19.07 -0.53 6.79
N GLU A 84 -18.03 -1.35 6.93
CA GLU A 84 -16.77 -1.00 7.60
C GLU A 84 -16.07 0.16 6.87
N GLU A 85 -16.08 0.16 5.53
CA GLU A 85 -15.53 1.25 4.71
C GLU A 85 -16.35 2.54 4.89
N HIS A 86 -17.67 2.45 4.97
CA HIS A 86 -18.55 3.58 5.27
C HIS A 86 -18.28 4.16 6.66
N GLN A 87 -18.10 3.31 7.67
CA GLN A 87 -17.76 3.72 9.03
C GLN A 87 -16.38 4.39 9.08
N PHE A 88 -15.39 3.81 8.41
CA PHE A 88 -14.03 4.36 8.35
C PHE A 88 -14.05 5.75 7.71
N ARG A 89 -14.73 5.88 6.58
CA ARG A 89 -14.94 7.14 5.87
C ARG A 89 -15.64 8.20 6.69
N ARG A 90 -16.72 7.84 7.39
CA ARG A 90 -17.47 8.78 8.22
C ARG A 90 -16.57 9.49 9.24
N VAL A 91 -15.58 8.80 9.78
CA VAL A 91 -14.67 9.37 10.78
C VAL A 91 -13.52 10.14 10.14
N TYR A 92 -12.86 9.61 9.10
CA TYR A 92 -11.70 10.31 8.51
C TYR A 92 -12.08 11.54 7.67
N THR A 93 -13.33 11.63 7.17
CA THR A 93 -13.81 12.81 6.40
C THR A 93 -13.85 14.10 7.23
N GLN A 94 -13.77 14.00 8.55
CA GLN A 94 -13.76 15.15 9.47
C GLN A 94 -12.34 15.52 9.91
N ARG A 95 -11.32 14.86 9.34
CA ARG A 95 -9.93 14.93 9.80
C ARG A 95 -9.02 15.34 8.66
N LYS A 96 -7.84 15.81 9.05
CA LYS A 96 -6.76 16.10 8.12
C LYS A 96 -5.46 15.53 8.64
N TYR A 97 -4.63 15.03 7.73
CA TYR A 97 -3.43 14.28 8.09
C TYR A 97 -2.19 14.89 7.47
N GLN A 98 -1.09 14.91 8.22
CA GLN A 98 0.20 15.38 7.75
C GLN A 98 0.91 14.26 6.98
N VAL A 99 0.96 14.40 5.66
CA VAL A 99 1.49 13.37 4.76
C VAL A 99 2.84 13.84 4.20
N PRO A 100 3.94 13.09 4.42
CA PRO A 100 5.20 13.35 3.76
C PRO A 100 5.05 13.24 2.24
N GLN A 101 5.67 14.16 1.50
CA GLN A 101 5.57 14.24 0.04
C GLN A 101 5.78 12.90 -0.71
N PRO A 102 6.75 12.03 -0.35
CA PRO A 102 6.88 10.74 -1.03
C PRO A 102 5.64 9.86 -0.93
N ILE A 103 5.02 9.80 0.26
CA ILE A 103 3.80 9.03 0.50
C ILE A 103 2.63 9.66 -0.23
N LEU A 104 2.50 10.99 -0.22
CA LEU A 104 1.46 11.69 -0.97
C LEU A 104 1.55 11.39 -2.48
N LEU A 105 2.75 11.42 -3.05
CA LEU A 105 2.97 11.10 -4.47
C LEU A 105 2.60 9.65 -4.81
N PHE A 106 2.84 8.71 -3.88
CA PHE A 106 2.36 7.33 -4.03
C PHE A 106 0.83 7.26 -3.98
N LEU A 107 0.17 7.92 -3.02
CA LEU A 107 -1.30 7.93 -2.93
C LEU A 107 -1.96 8.56 -4.17
N CYS A 108 -1.34 9.60 -4.74
CA CYS A 108 -1.78 10.22 -6.00
C CYS A 108 -1.45 9.39 -7.25
N SER A 109 -0.66 8.32 -7.13
CA SER A 109 -0.26 7.52 -8.29
C SER A 109 -1.37 6.59 -8.77
N PHE A 110 -2.33 6.24 -7.90
CA PHE A 110 -3.48 5.41 -8.25
C PHE A 110 -4.80 6.16 -8.13
N GLY A 111 -5.67 5.94 -9.12
CA GLY A 111 -6.93 6.64 -9.34
C GLY A 111 -7.44 6.39 -10.76
N THR A 112 -8.49 7.08 -11.17
CA THR A 112 -9.00 7.01 -12.55
C THR A 112 -7.92 7.41 -13.55
N VAL A 113 -7.75 6.65 -14.64
CA VAL A 113 -6.80 6.98 -15.70
C VAL A 113 -7.46 6.93 -17.08
N ILE A 114 -7.03 7.82 -17.97
CA ILE A 114 -7.42 7.82 -19.38
C ILE A 114 -6.20 7.36 -20.19
N ALA A 115 -6.34 6.23 -20.86
CA ALA A 115 -5.34 5.69 -21.77
C ALA A 115 -5.15 6.61 -22.99
N LEU A 116 -4.05 6.44 -23.73
CA LEU A 116 -3.75 7.28 -24.90
C LEU A 116 -4.74 7.10 -26.06
N ASN A 117 -5.48 5.99 -26.08
CA ASN A 117 -6.60 5.77 -27.01
C ASN A 117 -7.95 6.34 -26.52
N GLY A 118 -7.94 7.12 -25.43
CA GLY A 118 -9.14 7.76 -24.88
C GLY A 118 -9.97 6.87 -23.96
N GLU A 119 -9.61 5.60 -23.78
CA GLU A 119 -10.37 4.72 -22.89
C GLU A 119 -10.10 5.02 -21.42
N LYS A 120 -11.18 5.11 -20.63
CA LYS A 120 -11.14 5.32 -19.19
C LYS A 120 -11.02 4.00 -18.45
N TYR A 121 -10.13 3.93 -17.47
CA TYR A 121 -9.95 2.81 -16.55
C TYR A 121 -10.02 3.30 -15.11
N ASP A 122 -10.77 2.60 -14.28
CA ASP A 122 -10.86 2.86 -12.84
C ASP A 122 -10.20 1.69 -12.07
N PRO A 123 -9.43 1.94 -11.01
CA PRO A 123 -8.79 0.87 -10.26
C PRO A 123 -9.79 0.10 -9.41
N TYR A 124 -9.71 -1.22 -9.42
CA TYR A 124 -10.46 -2.13 -8.56
C TYR A 124 -9.64 -2.51 -7.34
N PHE A 125 -10.28 -2.51 -6.18
CA PHE A 125 -9.68 -2.89 -4.91
C PHE A 125 -10.58 -3.89 -4.17
N PRO A 126 -9.99 -4.80 -3.38
CA PRO A 126 -10.76 -5.65 -2.48
C PRO A 126 -11.46 -4.78 -1.42
N SER A 127 -12.43 -5.35 -0.74
CA SER A 127 -13.01 -4.74 0.47
C SER A 127 -11.94 -4.56 1.55
N LEU A 128 -12.14 -3.55 2.40
CA LEU A 128 -11.36 -3.38 3.63
C LEU A 128 -11.30 -4.71 4.43
N PRO A 129 -10.08 -5.20 4.76
CA PRO A 129 -9.88 -6.34 5.64
C PRO A 129 -10.62 -6.16 6.97
N HIS A 130 -11.51 -7.10 7.28
CA HIS A 130 -12.28 -7.10 8.52
C HIS A 130 -12.41 -8.50 9.14
N SER A 131 -11.68 -9.49 8.61
CA SER A 131 -11.66 -10.85 9.15
C SER A 131 -10.72 -10.92 10.35
N GLN A 132 -11.00 -11.86 11.26
CA GLN A 132 -10.19 -12.10 12.45
C GLN A 132 -9.31 -13.35 12.29
N VAL A 133 -8.04 -13.22 12.68
CA VAL A 133 -7.09 -14.33 12.84
C VAL A 133 -6.41 -14.18 14.20
N GLY A 134 -6.43 -15.23 15.02
CA GLY A 134 -5.82 -15.20 16.36
C GLY A 134 -6.41 -14.14 17.29
N ASN A 135 -7.72 -13.87 17.20
CA ASN A 135 -8.47 -12.82 17.94
C ASN A 135 -8.14 -11.36 17.56
N PHE A 136 -7.36 -11.13 16.51
CA PHE A 136 -7.07 -9.78 16.01
C PHE A 136 -7.71 -9.57 14.64
N GLY A 137 -8.21 -8.36 14.39
CA GLY A 137 -8.84 -7.98 13.13
C GLY A 137 -7.86 -7.50 12.06
N GLY A 138 -8.42 -7.10 10.92
CA GLY A 138 -7.73 -6.43 9.83
C GLY A 138 -7.11 -7.37 8.81
N TYR A 139 -7.59 -8.61 8.71
CA TYR A 139 -7.14 -9.63 7.77
C TYR A 139 -8.16 -9.85 6.63
N TYR A 140 -7.71 -10.34 5.47
CA TYR A 140 -8.58 -10.54 4.31
C TYR A 140 -9.52 -11.73 4.48
N ASP A 141 -9.07 -12.77 5.17
CA ASP A 141 -9.79 -14.01 5.39
C ASP A 141 -9.65 -14.43 6.87
N HIS A 142 -10.55 -15.30 7.33
CA HIS A 142 -10.42 -16.04 8.59
C HIS A 142 -9.36 -17.14 8.50
N ASN A 143 -9.09 -17.61 7.29
CA ASN A 143 -7.99 -18.51 7.01
C ASN A 143 -6.63 -17.81 7.12
N VAL A 144 -5.61 -18.58 7.47
CA VAL A 144 -4.21 -18.14 7.37
C VAL A 144 -3.82 -17.94 5.90
N TYR A 145 -2.60 -17.47 5.66
CA TYR A 145 -2.06 -17.25 4.32
C TYR A 145 -2.06 -18.57 3.50
N ASP A 146 -2.80 -18.61 2.39
CA ASP A 146 -3.04 -19.83 1.62
C ASP A 146 -3.19 -19.58 0.09
N VAL A 147 -3.55 -20.63 -0.65
CA VAL A 147 -3.70 -20.58 -2.12
C VAL A 147 -4.74 -19.54 -2.57
N ASP A 148 -5.77 -19.30 -1.77
CA ASP A 148 -6.91 -18.48 -2.15
C ASP A 148 -6.65 -17.00 -1.86
N ASN A 149 -5.88 -16.70 -0.81
CA ASN A 149 -5.70 -15.33 -0.33
C ASN A 149 -4.28 -14.76 -0.48
N HIS A 150 -3.25 -15.54 -0.79
CA HIS A 150 -1.86 -15.05 -0.75
C HIS A 150 -1.62 -13.82 -1.64
N ASN A 151 -2.25 -13.78 -2.82
CA ASN A 151 -2.14 -12.66 -3.75
C ASN A 151 -2.65 -11.35 -3.15
N LEU A 152 -3.66 -11.38 -2.28
CA LEU A 152 -4.15 -10.18 -1.60
C LEU A 152 -3.08 -9.63 -0.65
N TYR A 153 -2.50 -10.50 0.18
CA TYR A 153 -1.44 -10.16 1.13
C TYR A 153 -0.12 -9.71 0.48
N GLU A 154 0.11 -10.07 -0.78
CA GLU A 154 1.30 -9.70 -1.56
C GLU A 154 1.11 -8.45 -2.44
N GLU A 155 -0.14 -8.03 -2.68
CA GLU A 155 -0.49 -6.94 -3.60
C GLU A 155 -1.17 -5.75 -2.92
N VAL A 156 -1.95 -5.94 -1.85
CA VAL A 156 -2.67 -4.87 -1.16
C VAL A 156 -2.43 -5.00 0.36
N PRO A 157 -1.87 -3.99 1.04
CA PRO A 157 -1.47 -4.12 2.44
C PRO A 157 -2.69 -4.31 3.36
N ALA A 158 -2.59 -5.20 4.34
CA ALA A 158 -3.64 -5.46 5.33
C ALA A 158 -3.32 -4.76 6.66
N LEU A 159 -4.30 -4.11 7.28
CA LEU A 159 -4.12 -3.39 8.56
C LEU A 159 -3.75 -4.34 9.70
N GLY A 160 -4.28 -5.56 9.72
CA GLY A 160 -3.98 -6.56 10.75
C GLY A 160 -2.49 -6.92 10.81
N VAL A 161 -1.83 -7.03 9.66
CA VAL A 161 -0.39 -7.34 9.58
C VAL A 161 0.47 -6.22 10.19
N VAL A 162 0.15 -4.95 9.90
CA VAL A 162 0.89 -3.81 10.48
C VAL A 162 0.51 -3.52 11.93
N ALA A 163 -0.74 -3.80 12.33
CA ALA A 163 -1.19 -3.69 13.72
C ALA A 163 -0.52 -4.72 14.61
N GLU A 164 -0.29 -5.94 14.10
CA GLU A 164 0.49 -6.97 14.78
C GLU A 164 1.93 -6.52 15.02
N ALA A 165 2.58 -5.89 14.04
CA ALA A 165 3.90 -5.29 14.24
C ALA A 165 3.87 -4.23 15.36
N CYS A 166 2.81 -3.40 15.44
CA CYS A 166 2.63 -2.42 16.51
C CYS A 166 2.46 -3.08 17.89
N ARG A 167 1.67 -4.15 18.00
CA ARG A 167 1.53 -4.93 19.25
C ARG A 167 2.85 -5.55 19.68
N GLN A 168 3.56 -6.18 18.76
CA GLN A 168 4.89 -6.74 19.02
C GLN A 168 5.91 -5.65 19.39
N SER A 169 5.75 -4.42 18.88
CA SER A 169 6.54 -3.26 19.32
C SER A 169 6.20 -2.72 20.69
N ALA A 170 4.92 -2.74 21.06
CA ALA A 170 4.48 -2.36 22.38
C ALA A 170 4.93 -3.38 23.45
N SER A 171 5.09 -4.65 23.07
CA SER A 171 5.52 -5.73 23.95
C SER A 171 7.03 -5.71 24.25
N ASN A 172 7.50 -6.74 24.94
CA ASN A 172 8.94 -6.99 25.17
C ASN A 172 9.56 -7.94 24.12
N ALA A 173 8.91 -8.11 22.97
CA ALA A 173 9.47 -8.91 21.89
C ALA A 173 10.86 -8.37 21.48
N PRO A 174 11.84 -9.27 21.25
CA PRO A 174 13.17 -8.87 20.81
C PRO A 174 13.12 -8.24 19.41
N ALA A 175 14.18 -7.52 19.05
CA ALA A 175 14.38 -7.12 17.67
C ALA A 175 14.63 -8.36 16.79
N GLY A 176 14.19 -8.32 15.54
CA GLY A 176 14.29 -9.43 14.60
C GLY A 176 12.95 -9.92 14.08
N ASP A 177 12.97 -11.11 13.50
CA ASP A 177 11.80 -11.74 12.92
C ASP A 177 10.77 -12.12 14.02
N TYR A 178 9.50 -12.04 13.67
CA TYR A 178 8.39 -12.51 14.50
C TYR A 178 7.42 -13.30 13.62
N GLN A 179 6.59 -14.13 14.23
CA GLN A 179 5.62 -14.95 13.52
C GLN A 179 4.28 -14.20 13.42
N PRO A 180 3.83 -13.79 12.23
CA PRO A 180 2.51 -13.19 12.07
C PRO A 180 1.39 -14.20 12.33
N ALA A 181 0.22 -13.74 12.77
CA ALA A 181 -0.93 -14.60 13.03
C ALA A 181 -1.41 -15.37 11.79
N ILE A 182 -1.22 -14.79 10.60
CA ILE A 182 -1.57 -15.40 9.30
C ILE A 182 -0.55 -16.43 8.82
N SER A 183 0.41 -16.83 9.64
CA SER A 183 1.42 -17.79 9.21
C SER A 183 0.81 -19.16 8.90
N PRO A 184 1.09 -19.74 7.72
CA PRO A 184 0.54 -21.06 7.37
C PRO A 184 1.16 -22.20 8.18
N ASP A 185 2.42 -22.03 8.60
CA ASP A 185 3.16 -22.99 9.40
C ASP A 185 4.10 -22.23 10.33
N SER A 186 4.17 -22.66 11.59
CA SER A 186 5.08 -22.14 12.62
C SER A 186 6.57 -22.17 12.26
N SER A 187 7.00 -23.05 11.35
CA SER A 187 8.40 -23.12 10.93
C SER A 187 8.72 -22.25 9.72
N LEU A 188 7.71 -21.69 9.05
CA LEU A 188 7.92 -20.83 7.89
C LEU A 188 8.10 -19.39 8.37
N ARG A 189 9.15 -18.74 7.87
CA ARG A 189 9.47 -17.36 8.24
C ARG A 189 8.77 -16.39 7.31
N ALA A 190 8.05 -15.42 7.85
CA ALA A 190 7.54 -14.31 7.05
C ALA A 190 8.69 -13.47 6.46
N ASN A 191 8.49 -12.93 5.27
CA ASN A 191 9.47 -12.08 4.59
C ASN A 191 8.84 -10.79 4.07
N LEU A 192 9.66 -9.92 3.48
CA LEU A 192 9.25 -8.59 3.02
C LEU A 192 8.27 -8.57 1.84
N ASN A 193 7.92 -9.74 1.26
CA ASN A 193 6.88 -9.84 0.25
C ASN A 193 5.48 -9.90 0.88
N LEU A 194 5.37 -10.24 2.17
CA LEU A 194 4.14 -10.09 2.94
C LEU A 194 3.93 -8.62 3.26
N LEU A 195 2.95 -7.97 2.62
CA LEU A 195 2.80 -6.53 2.75
C LEU A 195 2.39 -6.11 4.17
N GLY A 196 3.16 -5.18 4.74
CA GLY A 196 3.03 -4.72 6.11
C GLY A 196 4.00 -5.39 7.08
N TYR A 197 4.50 -6.59 6.75
CA TYR A 197 5.54 -7.25 7.52
C TYR A 197 6.91 -6.64 7.27
N ALA A 198 7.63 -6.41 8.36
CA ALA A 198 9.07 -6.25 8.36
C ALA A 198 9.59 -6.67 9.75
N PRO A 199 10.82 -7.20 9.84
CA PRO A 199 11.43 -7.54 11.11
C PRO A 199 11.40 -6.35 12.07
N LEU A 200 11.20 -6.64 13.35
CA LEU A 200 11.17 -5.62 14.39
C LEU A 200 12.55 -4.99 14.52
N VAL A 201 12.61 -3.67 14.54
CA VAL A 201 13.88 -2.97 14.79
C VAL A 201 14.16 -2.85 16.28
N TYR A 202 15.41 -2.55 16.65
CA TYR A 202 15.70 -2.12 18.01
C TYR A 202 14.90 -0.86 18.32
N ARG A 203 14.16 -0.88 19.43
CA ARG A 203 13.26 0.19 19.85
C ARG A 203 13.73 0.73 21.18
N ARG A 204 13.89 2.05 21.26
CA ARG A 204 14.06 2.74 22.54
C ARG A 204 12.78 2.62 23.36
N GLN A 205 12.89 2.61 24.68
CA GLN A 205 11.73 2.46 25.55
C GLN A 205 10.75 3.64 25.38
N GLU A 206 11.27 4.85 25.15
CA GLU A 206 10.49 6.06 24.93
C GLU A 206 9.65 5.96 23.65
N ALA A 207 10.16 5.28 22.62
CA ALA A 207 9.46 5.12 21.35
C ALA A 207 8.23 4.22 21.51
N LYS A 208 8.20 3.33 22.53
CA LYS A 208 7.02 2.52 22.85
C LYS A 208 5.86 3.35 23.39
N ASN A 209 6.12 4.54 23.94
CA ASN A 209 5.10 5.38 24.56
C ASN A 209 3.99 5.77 23.57
N ILE A 210 4.29 5.89 22.28
CA ILE A 210 3.25 6.19 21.28
C ILE A 210 2.22 5.05 21.19
N PHE A 211 2.63 3.79 21.33
CA PHE A 211 1.69 2.67 21.34
C PHE A 211 0.90 2.63 22.64
N LEU A 212 1.60 2.73 23.78
CA LEU A 212 0.99 2.66 25.11
C LEU A 212 -0.01 3.80 25.36
N ALA A 213 0.31 5.02 24.93
CA ALA A 213 -0.59 6.17 25.03
C ALA A 213 -1.86 6.02 24.19
N ASN A 214 -1.83 5.19 23.14
CA ASN A 214 -2.98 4.85 22.30
C ASN A 214 -3.63 3.51 22.70
N GLY A 215 -3.31 2.99 23.89
CA GLY A 215 -3.91 1.77 24.45
C GLY A 215 -3.43 0.47 23.81
N ILE A 216 -2.38 0.49 22.99
CA ILE A 216 -1.85 -0.68 22.29
C ILE A 216 -0.83 -1.38 23.20
N GLY A 217 -1.01 -2.69 23.39
CA GLY A 217 -0.12 -3.57 24.14
C GLY A 217 0.21 -4.84 23.36
N GLY A 218 0.91 -5.79 23.99
CA GLY A 218 1.26 -7.06 23.33
C GLY A 218 0.05 -7.89 22.91
N ASP A 219 -0.95 -7.96 23.80
CA ASP A 219 -2.14 -8.79 23.63
C ASP A 219 -3.40 -7.98 23.31
N VAL A 220 -3.27 -6.67 23.09
CA VAL A 220 -4.40 -5.77 22.86
C VAL A 220 -4.07 -4.74 21.78
N PHE A 221 -5.01 -4.58 20.84
CA PHE A 221 -5.01 -3.49 19.88
C PHE A 221 -6.42 -2.91 19.87
N PRO A 222 -6.66 -1.73 20.48
CA PRO A 222 -7.99 -1.12 20.48
C PRO A 222 -8.39 -0.74 19.05
N GLU A 223 -9.58 -1.15 18.64
CA GLU A 223 -10.12 -0.88 17.31
C GLU A 223 -11.34 0.05 17.44
N ASP A 224 -11.34 1.16 16.70
CA ASP A 224 -12.48 2.07 16.60
C ASP A 224 -13.59 1.51 15.70
N ILE A 225 -13.24 0.57 14.82
CA ILE A 225 -14.16 -0.14 13.93
C ILE A 225 -13.89 -1.64 14.12
N PRO A 226 -14.87 -2.42 14.61
CA PRO A 226 -14.66 -3.81 14.96
C PRO A 226 -14.04 -4.64 13.84
N ASN A 227 -13.04 -5.43 14.19
CA ASN A 227 -12.31 -6.39 13.38
C ASN A 227 -11.50 -5.80 12.22
N THR A 228 -11.29 -4.48 12.13
CA THR A 228 -10.56 -3.87 11.00
C THR A 228 -9.12 -3.49 11.32
N ALA A 229 -8.71 -3.63 12.58
CA ALA A 229 -7.46 -3.07 13.10
C ALA A 229 -7.30 -1.55 12.89
N ILE A 230 -8.40 -0.81 12.74
CA ILE A 230 -8.38 0.65 12.67
C ILE A 230 -8.35 1.23 14.07
N ASN A 231 -7.24 1.86 14.42
CA ASN A 231 -7.02 2.72 15.58
C ASN A 231 -6.69 4.14 15.11
N PHE A 232 -7.67 5.02 15.20
CA PHE A 232 -7.61 6.42 14.82
C PHE A 232 -6.70 7.25 15.71
N ALA A 233 -6.64 6.94 17.02
CA ALA A 233 -5.80 7.65 17.96
C ALA A 233 -4.30 7.51 17.59
N LEU A 234 -3.88 6.32 17.16
CA LEU A 234 -2.53 6.09 16.65
C LEU A 234 -2.29 6.83 15.32
N ILE A 235 -3.26 6.82 14.39
CA ILE A 235 -3.14 7.56 13.12
C ILE A 235 -2.94 9.06 13.39
N ASP A 236 -3.77 9.64 14.26
CA ASP A 236 -3.68 11.06 14.64
C ASP A 236 -2.34 11.36 15.34
N SER A 237 -1.91 10.49 16.26
CA SER A 237 -0.64 10.62 16.98
C SER A 237 0.56 10.65 16.03
N VAL A 238 0.62 9.72 15.07
CA VAL A 238 1.71 9.68 14.07
C VAL A 238 1.66 10.90 13.16
N SER A 239 0.47 11.32 12.70
CA SER A 239 0.30 12.56 11.93
C SER A 239 0.83 13.79 12.68
N ASN A 240 0.52 13.92 13.97
CA ASN A 240 1.00 15.01 14.81
C ASN A 240 2.53 14.97 14.98
N VAL A 241 3.11 13.80 15.21
CA VAL A 241 4.58 13.64 15.29
C VAL A 241 5.26 14.05 13.98
N LEU A 242 4.68 13.62 12.86
CA LEU A 242 5.16 13.91 11.51
C LEU A 242 5.08 15.40 11.16
N SER A 243 4.13 16.16 11.72
CA SER A 243 4.02 17.61 11.50
C SER A 243 5.30 18.38 11.85
N MET A 244 6.10 17.85 12.78
CA MET A 244 7.37 18.44 13.21
C MET A 244 8.53 18.06 12.29
N SER A 245 8.35 17.06 11.42
CA SER A 245 9.41 16.57 10.55
C SER A 245 9.78 17.60 9.48
N SER A 246 11.08 17.72 9.28
CA SER A 246 11.65 18.66 8.33
C SER A 246 12.28 17.96 7.11
N ALA A 247 12.32 16.62 7.08
CA ALA A 247 12.99 15.86 6.01
C ALA A 247 12.35 16.08 4.63
N PHE A 248 11.03 16.10 4.59
CA PHE A 248 10.26 16.29 3.35
C PHE A 248 9.26 17.44 3.53
N ARG A 249 8.70 17.89 2.40
CA ARG A 249 7.51 18.74 2.45
C ARG A 249 6.37 17.94 3.08
N MET A 250 5.82 18.48 4.17
CA MET A 250 4.61 17.97 4.81
C MET A 250 3.41 18.65 4.18
N THR A 251 2.41 17.86 3.79
CA THR A 251 1.15 18.37 3.24
C THR A 251 0.02 17.91 4.13
N GLU A 252 -0.79 18.86 4.59
CA GLU A 252 -2.05 18.56 5.25
C GLU A 252 -3.05 18.07 4.19
N VAL A 253 -3.47 16.81 4.29
CA VAL A 253 -4.32 16.14 3.32
C VAL A 253 -5.70 15.89 3.91
N ASP A 254 -6.71 16.32 3.16
CA ASP A 254 -8.11 15.93 3.30
C ASP A 254 -8.42 14.91 2.18
N PHE A 255 -8.66 13.64 2.54
CA PHE A 255 -8.80 12.54 1.59
C PHE A 255 -9.99 12.71 0.62
N PRO A 256 -11.19 13.08 1.07
CA PRO A 256 -12.31 13.45 0.20
C PRO A 256 -11.98 14.48 -0.88
N SER A 257 -11.04 15.38 -0.61
CA SER A 257 -10.60 16.44 -1.51
C SER A 257 -9.42 16.04 -2.41
N MET A 258 -8.88 14.82 -2.28
CA MET A 258 -7.82 14.34 -3.16
C MET A 258 -8.33 14.15 -4.60
N PRO A 259 -7.53 14.47 -5.62
CA PRO A 259 -7.92 14.29 -7.03
C PRO A 259 -8.34 12.84 -7.32
N PRO A 260 -9.45 12.59 -8.03
CA PRO A 260 -9.87 11.25 -8.40
C PRO A 260 -8.91 10.60 -9.40
N GLU A 261 -8.16 11.39 -10.16
CA GLU A 261 -7.22 10.90 -11.16
C GLU A 261 -6.00 10.22 -10.55
N GLY A 262 -5.54 9.18 -11.23
CA GLY A 262 -4.26 8.51 -10.98
C GLY A 262 -3.23 8.84 -12.05
N ASN A 263 -2.11 8.12 -12.03
CA ASN A 263 -1.09 8.21 -13.06
C ASN A 263 -1.25 7.09 -14.09
N ARG A 264 -1.07 7.40 -15.38
CA ARG A 264 -1.13 6.41 -16.47
C ARG A 264 -0.18 5.23 -16.29
N CYS A 265 0.84 5.33 -15.44
CA CYS A 265 1.68 4.19 -15.06
C CYS A 265 0.90 2.98 -14.54
N MET A 266 -0.36 3.15 -14.08
CA MET A 266 -1.28 2.05 -13.77
C MET A 266 -1.64 1.14 -14.95
N LEU A 267 -1.31 1.54 -16.18
CA LEU A 267 -1.53 0.77 -17.40
C LEU A 267 -0.23 0.18 -17.97
N LEU A 268 0.91 0.43 -17.32
CA LEU A 268 2.23 0.01 -17.79
C LEU A 268 2.67 -1.24 -17.00
N PRO A 269 2.62 -2.44 -17.60
CA PRO A 269 3.07 -3.64 -16.91
C PRO A 269 4.58 -3.63 -16.70
N SER A 270 4.99 -4.05 -15.51
CA SER A 270 6.40 -4.24 -15.14
C SER A 270 6.66 -5.73 -14.88
N THR A 271 7.68 -6.30 -15.51
CA THR A 271 8.12 -7.68 -15.28
C THR A 271 9.57 -7.69 -14.78
N PRO A 272 9.95 -8.67 -13.94
CA PRO A 272 11.34 -8.85 -13.52
C PRO A 272 12.26 -8.92 -14.72
N SER A 273 13.44 -8.30 -14.64
CA SER A 273 14.50 -8.53 -15.62
C SER A 273 15.35 -9.75 -15.24
N ASP A 274 16.08 -10.29 -16.21
CA ASP A 274 17.01 -11.40 -15.99
C ASP A 274 18.28 -10.98 -15.20
N LEU A 275 18.44 -9.68 -14.93
CA LEU A 275 19.59 -9.16 -14.20
C LEU A 275 19.42 -9.46 -12.70
N TRP A 276 20.36 -10.26 -12.20
CA TRP A 276 20.44 -10.84 -10.85
C TRP A 276 19.83 -10.00 -9.71
N ASN A 277 18.96 -10.64 -8.92
CA ASN A 277 18.51 -10.13 -7.62
C ASN A 277 19.12 -10.97 -6.50
N PRO A 278 19.68 -10.36 -5.45
CA PRO A 278 20.17 -11.11 -4.29
C PRO A 278 19.02 -11.86 -3.59
N VAL A 279 19.36 -13.00 -3.01
CA VAL A 279 18.48 -13.73 -2.07
C VAL A 279 18.13 -12.80 -0.89
N GLY A 280 16.88 -12.80 -0.45
CA GLY A 280 16.41 -11.99 0.70
C GLY A 280 16.04 -10.54 0.38
N VAL A 281 16.05 -10.13 -0.90
CA VAL A 281 15.54 -8.82 -1.32
C VAL A 281 14.06 -8.93 -1.68
N ALA A 282 13.23 -8.08 -1.07
CA ALA A 282 11.81 -7.97 -1.41
C ALA A 282 11.64 -7.85 -2.93
N TYR A 283 10.70 -8.58 -3.51
CA TYR A 283 10.61 -8.67 -4.97
C TYR A 283 10.42 -7.29 -5.64
N THR A 284 9.72 -6.38 -4.98
CA THR A 284 9.53 -4.98 -5.41
C THR A 284 10.81 -4.16 -5.48
N ASN A 285 11.93 -4.61 -4.90
CA ASN A 285 13.25 -3.99 -4.98
C ASN A 285 14.14 -4.58 -6.09
N ALA A 286 13.60 -5.45 -6.94
CA ALA A 286 14.31 -6.07 -8.04
C ALA A 286 14.58 -5.12 -9.22
N ASN A 287 15.36 -5.62 -10.19
CA ASN A 287 15.43 -5.04 -11.52
C ASN A 287 14.16 -5.39 -12.31
N PHE A 288 13.57 -4.39 -12.96
CA PHE A 288 12.33 -4.53 -13.74
C PHE A 288 12.45 -3.92 -15.13
N ILE A 289 11.77 -4.53 -16.09
CA ILE A 289 11.49 -3.92 -17.39
C ILE A 289 10.03 -3.49 -17.36
N THR A 290 9.79 -2.21 -17.66
CA THR A 290 8.43 -1.69 -17.79
C THR A 290 8.10 -1.57 -19.27
N TYR A 291 6.93 -2.06 -19.65
CA TYR A 291 6.44 -2.01 -21.01
C TYR A 291 5.28 -1.02 -21.14
N SER A 292 5.07 -0.51 -22.35
CA SER A 292 3.85 0.19 -22.72
C SER A 292 3.41 -0.21 -24.12
N LEU A 293 2.10 -0.32 -24.29
CA LEU A 293 1.45 -0.41 -25.60
C LEU A 293 1.65 0.88 -26.42
N PHE A 294 1.80 2.01 -25.75
CA PHE A 294 1.90 3.33 -26.36
C PHE A 294 3.25 3.98 -26.08
N ARG A 295 3.58 5.04 -26.83
CA ARG A 295 4.80 5.81 -26.60
C ARG A 295 4.64 6.77 -25.41
N ASP A 296 4.55 6.21 -24.21
CA ASP A 296 4.49 6.99 -22.97
C ASP A 296 5.76 7.82 -22.73
N THR A 297 5.63 8.87 -21.93
CA THR A 297 6.75 9.76 -21.63
C THR A 297 7.78 9.09 -20.71
N PRO A 298 9.07 9.49 -20.76
CA PRO A 298 10.08 8.99 -19.83
C PRO A 298 9.68 9.15 -18.35
N THR A 299 8.97 10.24 -18.02
CA THR A 299 8.43 10.46 -16.67
C THR A 299 7.42 9.37 -16.28
N THR A 300 6.54 8.96 -17.18
CA THR A 300 5.54 7.91 -16.92
C THR A 300 6.23 6.57 -16.66
N PHE A 301 7.25 6.22 -17.46
CA PHE A 301 8.08 5.04 -17.22
C PHE A 301 8.85 5.11 -15.88
N GLY A 302 9.37 6.29 -15.53
CA GLY A 302 10.03 6.52 -14.23
C GLY A 302 9.08 6.27 -13.06
N VAL A 303 7.86 6.83 -13.10
CA VAL A 303 6.84 6.59 -12.07
C VAL A 303 6.44 5.12 -12.02
N ALA A 304 6.25 4.47 -13.17
CA ALA A 304 5.96 3.03 -13.23
C ALA A 304 7.04 2.19 -12.55
N SER A 305 8.32 2.53 -12.75
CA SER A 305 9.45 1.83 -12.14
C SER A 305 9.53 2.01 -10.62
N VAL A 306 9.13 3.18 -10.12
CA VAL A 306 9.11 3.51 -8.68
C VAL A 306 7.91 2.83 -7.99
N MET A 307 6.73 2.98 -8.59
CA MET A 307 5.44 2.62 -7.97
C MET A 307 4.98 1.19 -8.29
N LEU A 308 5.44 0.58 -9.39
CA LEU A 308 5.16 -0.82 -9.77
C LEU A 308 3.66 -1.21 -9.68
N LEU A 309 2.77 -0.32 -10.12
CA LEU A 309 1.32 -0.48 -9.95
C LEU A 309 0.71 -1.63 -10.78
N GLN A 310 1.43 -2.10 -11.81
CA GLN A 310 1.10 -3.30 -12.59
C GLN A 310 2.28 -4.25 -12.64
N LEU A 311 2.64 -4.79 -11.49
CA LEU A 311 3.75 -5.73 -11.35
C LEU A 311 3.31 -7.17 -11.63
N PHE A 312 3.98 -7.82 -12.58
CA PHE A 312 3.78 -9.22 -12.93
C PHE A 312 4.93 -10.09 -12.38
N LYS A 313 4.59 -11.15 -11.66
CA LYS A 313 5.53 -12.13 -11.13
C LYS A 313 5.84 -13.19 -12.20
N GLU A 314 6.76 -12.93 -13.12
CA GLU A 314 7.14 -13.92 -14.15
C GLU A 314 8.13 -14.97 -13.58
N PRO A 315 8.12 -16.23 -14.09
CA PRO A 315 9.09 -17.24 -13.65
C PRO A 315 10.50 -16.75 -13.93
N ARG A 316 11.45 -17.00 -13.02
CA ARG A 316 12.86 -16.73 -13.28
C ARG A 316 13.47 -17.90 -14.06
N PRO A 317 14.25 -17.65 -15.12
CA PRO A 317 14.84 -18.71 -15.92
C PRO A 317 15.91 -19.54 -15.18
N GLN A 318 16.43 -19.11 -14.02
CA GLN A 318 17.49 -19.83 -13.28
C GLN A 318 17.36 -19.71 -11.74
N GLY A 319 17.71 -20.79 -11.02
CA GLY A 319 17.83 -20.88 -9.55
C GLY A 319 17.10 -22.09 -8.94
N ASN A 320 17.51 -22.55 -7.75
CA ASN A 320 16.69 -23.45 -6.93
C ASN A 320 15.48 -22.67 -6.43
N ASN A 321 14.27 -23.21 -6.60
CA ASN A 321 13.00 -22.59 -6.17
C ASN A 321 12.75 -21.15 -6.69
N PRO A 322 12.86 -20.89 -8.03
CA PRO A 322 12.82 -19.54 -8.60
C PRO A 322 11.48 -18.82 -8.40
N ASN A 323 10.42 -19.56 -8.06
CA ASN A 323 9.06 -19.05 -7.89
C ASN A 323 8.69 -18.73 -6.44
N ASN A 324 9.44 -19.22 -5.44
CA ASN A 324 9.16 -18.91 -4.03
C ASN A 324 9.54 -17.46 -3.68
N ALA A 325 10.39 -16.83 -4.50
CA ALA A 325 10.84 -15.46 -4.31
C ALA A 325 9.73 -14.39 -4.36
N TRP A 326 8.51 -14.75 -4.75
CA TRP A 326 7.35 -13.86 -4.80
C TRP A 326 6.44 -13.95 -3.56
N LEU A 327 6.53 -15.06 -2.82
CA LEU A 327 5.62 -15.38 -1.74
C LEU A 327 6.01 -14.67 -0.44
N GLY A 328 5.02 -14.41 0.41
CA GLY A 328 5.17 -13.71 1.69
C GLY A 328 5.90 -14.50 2.78
N PHE A 329 6.22 -15.77 2.53
CA PHE A 329 6.90 -16.66 3.45
C PHE A 329 8.08 -17.38 2.76
N ASP A 330 9.13 -17.65 3.54
CA ASP A 330 10.35 -18.33 3.10
C ASP A 330 10.11 -19.85 3.07
N TYR A 331 9.64 -20.36 1.93
CA TYR A 331 9.51 -21.80 1.66
C TYR A 331 10.87 -22.42 1.30
N THR A 332 11.12 -23.62 1.81
CA THR A 332 12.37 -24.37 1.63
C THR A 332 12.16 -25.62 0.77
N ASP A 333 13.24 -26.31 0.40
CA ASP A 333 13.10 -27.58 -0.34
C ASP A 333 12.43 -28.67 0.50
N ASP A 334 12.62 -28.64 1.84
CA ASP A 334 11.95 -29.55 2.79
C ASP A 334 10.47 -29.19 3.02
N LYS A 335 10.09 -27.94 2.78
CA LYS A 335 8.72 -27.42 2.87
C LYS A 335 8.43 -26.54 1.67
N PRO A 336 8.19 -27.14 0.48
CA PRO A 336 7.99 -26.38 -0.74
C PRO A 336 6.67 -25.62 -0.71
N ALA A 337 6.61 -24.49 -1.42
CA ALA A 337 5.38 -23.77 -1.61
C ALA A 337 4.36 -24.65 -2.38
N PRO A 338 3.06 -24.60 -2.03
CA PRO A 338 2.02 -25.22 -2.83
C PRO A 338 2.09 -24.75 -4.29
N GLN A 339 2.14 -25.69 -5.23
CA GLN A 339 2.24 -25.37 -6.66
C GLN A 339 1.10 -24.44 -7.13
N ALA A 340 -0.08 -24.58 -6.56
CA ALA A 340 -1.22 -23.72 -6.86
C ALA A 340 -0.96 -22.23 -6.55
N MET A 341 -0.24 -21.89 -5.47
CA MET A 341 0.18 -20.51 -5.16
C MET A 341 1.14 -19.96 -6.22
N ILE A 342 2.02 -20.83 -6.74
CA ILE A 342 2.92 -20.46 -7.82
C ILE A 342 2.10 -20.19 -9.08
N ASP A 343 1.23 -21.11 -9.47
CA ASP A 343 0.48 -21.03 -10.73
C ASP A 343 -0.46 -19.83 -10.79
N ASN A 344 -1.10 -19.50 -9.66
CA ASN A 344 -2.06 -18.39 -9.57
C ASN A 344 -1.44 -17.05 -9.12
N ARG A 345 -0.11 -16.93 -8.96
CA ARG A 345 0.56 -15.70 -8.47
C ARG A 345 0.24 -14.39 -9.22
N ASN A 346 -0.24 -14.48 -10.46
CA ASN A 346 -0.68 -13.35 -11.29
C ASN A 346 -2.18 -13.41 -11.60
N HIS A 347 -2.97 -14.18 -10.85
CA HIS A 347 -4.39 -14.41 -11.13
C HIS A 347 -5.15 -13.08 -11.26
N ARG A 348 -4.95 -12.18 -10.29
CA ARG A 348 -5.56 -10.84 -10.28
C ARG A 348 -5.05 -9.89 -11.37
N ARG A 349 -3.90 -10.18 -12.00
CA ARG A 349 -3.26 -9.29 -12.98
C ARG A 349 -3.74 -9.53 -14.41
N ARG A 350 -4.23 -10.74 -14.73
CA ARG A 350 -4.56 -11.13 -16.11
C ARG A 350 -6.07 -11.18 -16.31
N GLN A 351 -6.57 -10.43 -17.29
CA GLN A 351 -8.02 -10.36 -17.56
C GLN A 351 -8.66 -11.74 -17.84
N GLN A 352 -7.89 -12.66 -18.43
CA GLN A 352 -8.35 -14.03 -18.71
C GLN A 352 -8.63 -14.85 -17.43
N ASN A 353 -8.05 -14.45 -16.30
CA ASN A 353 -8.15 -15.14 -15.02
C ASN A 353 -9.08 -14.39 -14.05
N ASP A 354 -9.06 -13.06 -14.07
CA ASP A 354 -9.86 -12.17 -13.24
C ASP A 354 -10.51 -11.10 -14.14
N PRO A 355 -11.83 -10.85 -14.07
CA PRO A 355 -12.51 -9.86 -14.92
C PRO A 355 -11.96 -8.43 -14.77
N HIS A 356 -11.28 -8.14 -13.66
CA HIS A 356 -10.61 -6.88 -13.38
C HIS A 356 -9.10 -6.95 -13.65
N GLY A 357 -8.58 -8.00 -14.28
CA GLY A 357 -7.19 -8.04 -14.72
C GLY A 357 -6.90 -7.02 -15.84
N LEU A 358 -5.63 -6.69 -16.02
CA LEU A 358 -5.21 -5.77 -17.08
C LEU A 358 -5.54 -6.37 -18.47
N PRO A 359 -6.21 -5.61 -19.37
CA PRO A 359 -6.56 -6.13 -20.68
C PRO A 359 -5.35 -6.60 -21.48
N GLN A 360 -5.49 -7.70 -22.21
CA GLN A 360 -4.37 -8.40 -22.85
C GLN A 360 -3.49 -7.51 -23.71
N ARG A 361 -4.09 -6.57 -24.46
CA ARG A 361 -3.37 -5.63 -25.33
C ARG A 361 -2.35 -4.76 -24.60
N PHE A 362 -2.57 -4.43 -23.32
CA PHE A 362 -1.58 -3.65 -22.56
C PHE A 362 -0.34 -4.47 -22.20
N ASN A 363 -0.42 -5.80 -22.30
CA ASN A 363 0.74 -6.69 -22.15
C ASN A 363 1.57 -6.82 -23.44
N GLU A 364 1.15 -6.18 -24.54
CA GLU A 364 1.96 -6.09 -25.76
C GLU A 364 3.22 -5.27 -25.49
N ARG A 365 4.39 -5.89 -25.67
CA ARG A 365 5.70 -5.30 -25.37
C ARG A 365 6.18 -4.41 -26.52
N VAL A 366 5.45 -3.33 -26.81
CA VAL A 366 5.75 -2.43 -27.95
C VAL A 366 6.87 -1.45 -27.63
N PHE A 367 6.74 -0.73 -26.51
CA PHE A 367 7.79 0.14 -25.97
C PHE A 367 8.26 -0.40 -24.64
N SER A 368 9.56 -0.28 -24.36
CA SER A 368 10.14 -0.72 -23.09
C SER A 368 11.10 0.31 -22.53
N CYS A 369 11.08 0.45 -21.20
CA CYS A 369 12.14 1.11 -20.45
C CYS A 369 12.81 0.08 -19.55
N ASN A 370 14.11 -0.12 -19.78
CA ASN A 370 14.94 -0.88 -18.86
C ASN A 370 15.18 -0.01 -17.63
N SER A 371 14.45 -0.29 -16.56
CA SER A 371 14.71 0.40 -15.30
C SER A 371 16.00 -0.15 -14.71
N VAL A 372 16.91 0.75 -14.32
CA VAL A 372 17.89 0.44 -13.28
C VAL A 372 17.09 0.02 -12.04
N ASN A 373 17.56 -0.99 -11.30
CA ASN A 373 17.05 -1.45 -10.02
C ASN A 373 15.98 -0.53 -9.37
N ALA A 374 14.75 -1.01 -9.17
CA ALA A 374 13.64 -0.21 -8.63
C ALA A 374 13.97 0.36 -7.23
N ARG A 375 14.78 -0.35 -6.44
CA ARG A 375 15.31 0.14 -5.16
C ARG A 375 16.19 1.38 -5.35
N SER A 376 17.01 1.42 -6.38
CA SER A 376 17.87 2.58 -6.71
C SER A 376 17.02 3.74 -7.23
N GLN A 377 16.04 3.47 -8.08
CA GLN A 377 15.11 4.50 -8.58
C GLN A 377 14.31 5.15 -7.44
N ARG A 378 13.81 4.37 -6.47
CA ARG A 378 13.19 4.93 -5.26
C ARG A 378 14.15 5.79 -4.44
N THR A 379 15.42 5.39 -4.35
CA THR A 379 16.43 6.18 -3.63
C THR A 379 16.64 7.53 -4.30
N LEU A 380 16.92 7.53 -5.61
CA LEU A 380 17.11 8.75 -6.39
C LEU A 380 15.88 9.65 -6.36
N PHE A 381 14.68 9.05 -6.42
CA PHE A 381 13.42 9.76 -6.27
C PHE A 381 13.35 10.48 -4.91
N LEU A 382 13.61 9.79 -3.81
CA LEU A 382 13.58 10.37 -2.46
C LEU A 382 14.65 11.45 -2.26
N GLU A 383 15.89 11.20 -2.69
CA GLU A 383 16.99 12.18 -2.64
C GLU A 383 16.62 13.44 -3.42
N SER A 384 15.98 13.30 -4.58
CA SER A 384 15.55 14.46 -5.37
C SER A 384 14.48 15.30 -4.66
N LEU A 385 13.60 14.68 -3.87
CA LEU A 385 12.57 15.37 -3.09
C LEU A 385 13.17 16.08 -1.87
N GLU A 386 14.07 15.41 -1.16
CA GLU A 386 14.79 16.00 -0.03
C GLU A 386 15.62 17.21 -0.48
N LEU A 387 16.41 17.08 -1.55
CA LEU A 387 17.21 18.18 -2.10
C LEU A 387 16.35 19.38 -2.51
N ARG A 388 15.18 19.14 -3.10
CA ARG A 388 14.22 20.22 -3.42
C ARG A 388 13.76 20.92 -2.15
N GLN A 389 13.41 20.18 -1.10
CA GLN A 389 12.99 20.75 0.17
C GLN A 389 14.11 21.58 0.82
N GLN A 390 15.35 21.07 0.84
CA GLN A 390 16.52 21.80 1.34
C GLN A 390 16.76 23.08 0.54
N SER A 391 16.68 23.02 -0.80
CA SER A 391 16.87 24.18 -1.66
C SER A 391 15.83 25.28 -1.43
N GLN A 392 14.58 24.91 -1.14
CA GLN A 392 13.50 25.86 -0.82
C GLN A 392 13.75 26.56 0.51
N ARG A 393 14.32 25.87 1.50
CA ARG A 393 14.71 26.48 2.79
C ARG A 393 15.85 27.47 2.64
N CYS A 394 16.89 27.12 1.89
CA CYS A 394 18.04 28.01 1.68
C CYS A 394 17.68 29.27 0.88
N ARG A 395 16.56 29.27 0.14
CA ARG A 395 16.05 30.41 -0.62
C ARG A 395 15.06 31.29 0.16
N ALA A 396 14.72 30.95 1.41
CA ALA A 396 13.93 31.82 2.28
C ALA A 396 14.73 33.12 2.57
N PRO A 397 14.25 34.32 2.18
CA PRO A 397 15.10 35.50 2.19
C PRO A 397 15.39 36.02 3.59
N PHE A 398 16.62 36.49 3.79
CA PHE A 398 17.05 37.47 4.81
C PHE A 398 16.34 38.83 4.65
N TYR A 399 15.01 38.85 4.48
CA TYR A 399 14.21 40.07 4.48
C TYR A 399 13.30 40.06 5.69
N ASN A 400 13.85 40.50 6.82
CA ASN A 400 13.17 41.30 7.83
C ASN A 400 14.21 41.77 8.86
N LYS A 401 14.92 42.86 8.54
CA LYS A 401 15.35 43.81 9.56
C LYS A 401 14.45 45.04 9.41
N PRO A 402 13.59 45.37 10.40
CA PRO A 402 12.96 46.67 10.42
C PRO A 402 14.05 47.74 10.61
N ARG A 403 13.97 48.83 9.84
CA ARG A 403 14.76 50.05 10.09
C ARG A 403 14.16 50.82 11.24
#